data_AF-A0A540VRB0-F1
#
_entry.id   AF-A0A540VRB0-F1
#
_cell.length_a   1.000
_cell.length_b   1.000
_cell.length_c   1.000
_cell.angle_alpha   90.00
_cell.angle_beta   90.00
_cell.angle_gamma   90.00
#
_symmetry.space_group_name_H-M   'P 1'
#
loop_
_entity.id
_entity.type
_entity.pdbx_description
1 polymer ?
#
loop_
_entity_poly.entity_id
_entity_poly.type
_entity_poly.pdbx_seq_one_letter_code
_entity_poly.pdbx_strand_id
1 'polypeptide(L)'
;KTPEGGQIEWGYYEEKAPRLVHPRDILEKDQARLSPSQRDLEMEQIIEPLEKAMELTPILGELGYDEKRSFNGLLQVTTDGGPSIGESTAVRGLWYAESVWVKDGPGTGKVLADWMTDGITELDHHGIDIARYQPFQREADYIEARCYETAFKVYNPPVHDREPYTAARDGRRSPFWAREQALGAHFMEGGGWERAHGYESNAHLLDQYAERVPVRENEWDNRHFWRVSNAEQLKLSDDVGMINLSHFFIIDVAGPDAEALLEYASVAKVGGDTPVGKGIYTHFLDAKGGVRADLTILRLAADRYRIIDGGDTGHRDLIWLQRMVDDHGFDVRLTDQTEDFGCLGVWGPNARRVLKPLAAEPDALDADQFPFAHFREITLAGVTVLAFRISYVGEQGWELHFNYDDGLALWDALAEANVTPVGIETYANSRRLEKSLRLQNADLRTEYNLIEAGLTRPKVKPADFHGKSAYLEQRNQASQPAYLCTLGMVDNRDQRGVARYPLGHLPVVDPGNGEVLVDAKGRRSFTTSIAYGPTVGRNLMMAYLPADYCEAGRELAIEYFNESYPVRVESVGYQPIYDPDNERPRS
;
A
#
# COMPACT_ATOMS: atom_id res chain seq x y z
N LYS A 1 36.74 -19.25 -35.00
CA LYS A 1 36.13 -19.88 -33.81
C LYS A 1 36.71 -19.18 -32.58
N THR A 2 35.91 -18.35 -31.93
CA THR A 2 36.27 -17.72 -30.65
C THR A 2 36.33 -18.78 -29.54
N PRO A 3 36.98 -18.49 -28.41
CA PRO A 3 37.16 -19.44 -27.29
C PRO A 3 35.86 -20.00 -26.70
N GLU A 4 34.71 -19.39 -27.00
CA GLU A 4 33.36 -19.81 -26.57
C GLU A 4 32.58 -20.61 -27.63
N GLY A 5 33.16 -20.90 -28.79
CA GLY A 5 32.51 -21.82 -29.73
C GLY A 5 31.43 -21.20 -30.62
N GLY A 6 31.50 -19.93 -30.98
CA GLY A 6 30.88 -19.38 -32.20
C GLY A 6 29.36 -19.53 -32.37
N GLN A 7 28.59 -19.70 -31.28
CA GLN A 7 27.13 -19.63 -31.27
C GLN A 7 26.68 -18.40 -30.45
N ILE A 8 25.45 -17.95 -30.66
CA ILE A 8 24.80 -16.87 -29.88
C ILE A 8 23.49 -17.44 -29.33
N GLU A 9 23.21 -17.19 -28.07
CA GLU A 9 21.91 -17.51 -27.46
C GLU A 9 20.97 -16.30 -27.62
N TRP A 10 19.73 -16.59 -28.02
CA TRP A 10 18.68 -15.61 -28.14
C TRP A 10 17.46 -16.12 -27.37
N GLY A 11 16.92 -15.24 -26.51
CA GLY A 11 15.72 -15.50 -25.72
C GLY A 11 14.57 -14.62 -26.18
N TYR A 12 13.36 -15.16 -26.12
CA TYR A 12 12.13 -14.49 -26.50
C TYR A 12 11.05 -14.72 -25.45
N TYR A 13 10.35 -13.65 -25.07
CA TYR A 13 9.16 -13.71 -24.24
C TYR A 13 7.93 -13.43 -25.11
N GLU A 14 6.95 -14.33 -25.05
CA GLU A 14 5.73 -14.25 -25.84
C GLU A 14 4.79 -13.17 -25.29
N GLU A 15 4.61 -12.09 -26.05
CA GLU A 15 3.86 -10.90 -25.62
C GLU A 15 2.35 -10.95 -25.97
N LYS A 16 1.92 -11.90 -26.81
CA LYS A 16 0.52 -11.97 -27.29
C LYS A 16 -0.25 -13.13 -26.66
N ALA A 17 0.39 -14.28 -26.53
CA ALA A 17 -0.23 -15.50 -26.05
C ALA A 17 0.76 -16.38 -25.25
N PRO A 18 1.13 -15.97 -24.01
CA PRO A 18 2.02 -16.77 -23.16
C PRO A 18 1.57 -18.22 -23.05
N ARG A 19 2.54 -19.13 -23.16
CA ARG A 19 2.29 -20.58 -23.10
C ARG A 19 2.42 -21.03 -21.65
N LEU A 20 1.34 -20.90 -20.88
CA LEU A 20 1.30 -21.40 -19.50
C LEU A 20 1.36 -22.93 -19.49
N VAL A 21 2.08 -23.48 -18.52
CA VAL A 21 2.18 -24.91 -18.27
C VAL A 21 1.71 -25.16 -16.85
N HIS A 22 0.62 -25.91 -16.71
CA HIS A 22 0.17 -26.33 -15.39
C HIS A 22 1.24 -27.27 -14.77
N PRO A 23 1.56 -27.16 -13.47
CA PRO A 23 2.63 -27.96 -12.85
C PRO A 23 2.48 -29.48 -13.01
N ARG A 24 1.24 -29.99 -13.11
CA ARG A 24 0.95 -31.42 -13.36
C ARG A 24 1.30 -31.88 -14.77
N ASP A 25 1.54 -30.95 -15.69
CA ASP A 25 1.86 -31.23 -17.09
C ASP A 25 3.37 -31.04 -17.38
N ILE A 26 4.19 -30.85 -16.34
CA ILE A 26 5.65 -30.88 -16.44
C ILE A 26 6.08 -32.30 -16.76
N LEU A 27 6.91 -32.45 -17.79
CA LEU A 27 7.38 -33.76 -18.26
C LEU A 27 8.35 -34.37 -17.26
N GLU A 28 8.23 -35.68 -17.05
CA GLU A 28 9.23 -36.45 -16.32
C GLU A 28 10.53 -36.57 -17.14
N LYS A 29 11.62 -36.95 -16.46
CA LYS A 29 12.95 -37.03 -17.07
C LYS A 29 13.00 -37.94 -18.32
N ASP A 30 12.24 -39.02 -18.33
CA ASP A 30 12.18 -39.99 -19.45
C ASP A 30 11.22 -39.55 -20.57
N GLN A 31 10.38 -38.55 -20.31
CA GLN A 31 9.45 -37.96 -21.28
C GLN A 31 10.05 -36.73 -21.98
N ALA A 32 11.03 -36.08 -21.38
CA ALA A 32 11.67 -34.88 -21.92
C ALA A 32 12.91 -35.19 -22.77
N ARG A 33 13.07 -34.49 -23.89
CA ARG A 33 14.23 -34.63 -24.79
C ARG A 33 15.55 -34.16 -24.16
N LEU A 34 15.50 -33.07 -23.41
CA LEU A 34 16.69 -32.47 -22.77
C LEU A 34 16.59 -32.52 -21.24
N SER A 35 15.55 -31.90 -20.67
CA SER A 35 15.26 -31.93 -19.23
C SER A 35 13.77 -31.64 -18.97
N PRO A 36 13.23 -31.99 -17.79
CA PRO A 36 11.87 -31.60 -17.38
C PRO A 36 11.53 -30.11 -17.51
N SER A 37 12.53 -29.22 -17.43
CA SER A 37 12.34 -27.78 -17.56
C SER A 37 12.41 -27.27 -19.00
N GLN A 38 12.60 -28.15 -19.98
CA GLN A 38 12.83 -27.82 -21.38
C GLN A 38 11.86 -28.60 -22.26
N ARG A 39 10.78 -27.95 -22.69
CA ARG A 39 9.82 -28.50 -23.66
C ARG A 39 10.35 -28.32 -25.08
N ASP A 40 9.84 -29.12 -26.01
CA ASP A 40 10.17 -28.94 -27.42
C ASP A 40 9.67 -27.57 -27.93
N LEU A 41 10.46 -26.98 -28.83
CA LEU A 41 10.21 -25.70 -29.46
C LEU A 41 10.00 -25.94 -30.95
N GLU A 42 8.82 -25.57 -31.44
CA GLU A 42 8.48 -25.64 -32.86
C GLU A 42 8.80 -24.29 -33.51
N MET A 43 9.37 -24.31 -34.72
CA MET A 43 9.79 -23.10 -35.43
C MET A 43 8.64 -22.11 -35.63
N GLU A 44 7.43 -22.61 -35.91
CA GLU A 44 6.22 -21.80 -36.10
C GLU A 44 5.88 -20.94 -34.88
N GLN A 45 6.34 -21.32 -33.69
CA GLN A 45 6.11 -20.56 -32.45
C GLN A 45 6.97 -19.30 -32.36
N ILE A 46 8.09 -19.24 -33.07
CA ILE A 46 9.09 -18.18 -32.94
C ILE A 46 9.51 -17.56 -34.27
N ILE A 47 8.96 -17.98 -35.41
CA ILE A 47 9.42 -17.48 -36.72
C ILE A 47 9.33 -15.96 -36.85
N GLU A 48 8.20 -15.35 -36.46
CA GLU A 48 8.02 -13.88 -36.48
C GLU A 48 9.04 -13.16 -35.57
N PRO A 49 9.19 -13.49 -34.28
CA PRO A 49 10.18 -12.82 -33.43
C PRO A 49 11.63 -13.15 -33.82
N LEU A 50 11.91 -14.33 -34.38
CA LEU A 50 13.24 -14.70 -34.85
C LEU A 50 13.64 -13.89 -36.08
N GLU A 51 12.74 -13.66 -37.04
CA GLU A 51 12.97 -12.77 -38.18
C GLU A 51 13.33 -11.36 -37.70
N LYS A 52 12.57 -10.80 -36.77
CA LYS A 52 12.88 -9.50 -36.14
C LYS A 52 14.23 -9.49 -35.42
N ALA A 53 14.57 -10.57 -34.73
CA ALA A 53 15.86 -10.70 -34.06
C ALA A 53 17.02 -10.73 -35.06
N MET A 54 16.86 -11.40 -36.21
CA MET A 54 17.83 -11.40 -37.30
C MET A 54 17.96 -10.03 -37.98
N GLU A 55 16.87 -9.28 -38.15
CA GLU A 55 16.91 -7.90 -38.65
C GLU A 55 17.71 -6.99 -37.71
N LEU A 56 17.47 -7.10 -36.40
CA LEU A 56 18.17 -6.32 -35.38
C LEU A 56 19.64 -6.77 -35.21
N THR A 57 19.89 -8.08 -35.31
CA THR A 57 21.18 -8.72 -35.06
C THR A 57 21.53 -9.68 -36.22
N PRO A 58 22.01 -9.16 -37.38
CA PRO A 58 22.19 -9.94 -38.61
C PRO A 58 23.04 -11.22 -38.51
N ILE A 59 24.00 -11.23 -37.58
CA ILE A 59 24.85 -12.41 -37.32
C ILE A 59 24.03 -13.65 -36.90
N LEU A 60 22.83 -13.50 -36.34
CA LEU A 60 21.93 -14.61 -36.03
C LEU A 60 21.50 -15.36 -37.30
N GLY A 61 21.25 -14.65 -38.40
CA GLY A 61 20.90 -15.24 -39.69
C GLY A 61 22.10 -15.94 -40.34
N GLU A 62 23.31 -15.39 -40.17
CA GLU A 62 24.55 -15.97 -40.70
C GLU A 62 24.96 -17.27 -39.98
N LEU A 63 24.74 -17.34 -38.66
CA LEU A 63 25.05 -18.52 -37.85
C LEU A 63 24.04 -19.66 -38.05
N GLY A 64 22.78 -19.33 -38.36
CA GLY A 64 21.69 -20.29 -38.54
C GLY A 64 21.08 -20.78 -37.22
N TYR A 65 19.93 -21.47 -37.31
CA TYR A 65 19.17 -21.98 -36.17
C TYR A 65 19.59 -23.41 -35.78
N ASP A 66 19.84 -23.66 -34.49
CA ASP A 66 20.22 -24.98 -33.94
C ASP A 66 19.04 -25.64 -33.21
N GLU A 67 18.18 -26.30 -33.99
CA GLU A 67 16.99 -27.01 -33.50
C GLU A 67 17.27 -28.00 -32.36
N LYS A 68 18.45 -28.62 -32.34
CA LYS A 68 18.80 -29.62 -31.30
C LYS A 68 19.01 -28.97 -29.95
N ARG A 69 19.41 -27.70 -29.90
CA ARG A 69 19.71 -26.97 -28.67
C ARG A 69 18.65 -25.94 -28.31
N SER A 70 17.69 -25.70 -29.19
CA SER A 70 16.54 -24.83 -28.93
C SER A 70 15.41 -25.58 -28.20
N PHE A 71 14.72 -24.86 -27.31
CA PHE A 71 13.67 -25.41 -26.44
C PHE A 71 12.78 -24.28 -25.90
N ASN A 72 11.58 -24.64 -25.45
CA ASN A 72 10.72 -23.80 -24.63
C ASN A 72 11.11 -24.01 -23.15
N GLY A 73 11.76 -23.01 -22.55
CA GLY A 73 12.20 -23.07 -21.16
C GLY A 73 11.06 -22.74 -20.20
N LEU A 74 10.87 -23.56 -19.17
CA LEU A 74 9.95 -23.26 -18.09
C LEU A 74 10.54 -22.18 -17.17
N LEU A 75 9.70 -21.20 -16.83
CA LEU A 75 9.93 -20.23 -15.77
C LEU A 75 8.69 -20.17 -14.88
N GLN A 76 8.86 -19.72 -13.65
CA GLN A 76 7.76 -19.47 -12.74
C GLN A 76 7.37 -17.99 -12.80
N VAL A 77 6.07 -17.74 -12.75
CA VAL A 77 5.44 -16.43 -12.59
C VAL A 77 4.43 -16.52 -11.46
N THR A 78 4.20 -15.40 -10.79
CA THR A 78 3.27 -15.26 -9.68
C THR A 78 2.19 -14.23 -9.99
N THR A 79 1.17 -14.15 -9.15
CA THR A 79 -0.02 -13.30 -9.36
C THR A 79 0.26 -11.79 -9.36
N ASP A 80 1.46 -11.41 -8.92
CA ASP A 80 1.95 -10.03 -8.85
C ASP A 80 3.32 -9.84 -9.50
N GLY A 81 3.93 -10.89 -10.04
CA GLY A 81 5.27 -10.88 -10.66
C GLY A 81 6.45 -10.89 -9.67
N GLY A 82 6.20 -10.82 -8.36
CA GLY A 82 7.23 -10.92 -7.33
C GLY A 82 7.50 -12.36 -6.88
N PRO A 83 8.69 -12.68 -6.34
CA PRO A 83 8.97 -14.02 -5.81
C PRO A 83 8.09 -14.35 -4.59
N SER A 84 7.99 -15.64 -4.27
CA SER A 84 7.22 -16.17 -3.14
C SER A 84 8.19 -16.75 -2.10
N ILE A 85 8.53 -15.96 -1.09
CA ILE A 85 9.58 -16.26 -0.12
C ILE A 85 9.02 -16.10 1.30
N GLY A 86 9.34 -17.05 2.19
CA GLY A 86 9.00 -16.96 3.60
C GLY A 86 8.36 -18.23 4.14
N GLU A 87 8.09 -18.22 5.44
CA GLU A 87 7.46 -19.35 6.11
C GLU A 87 5.98 -19.46 5.69
N SER A 88 5.56 -20.68 5.37
CA SER A 88 4.20 -21.04 5.04
C SER A 88 3.19 -20.48 6.04
N THR A 89 2.06 -20.01 5.52
CA THR A 89 0.92 -19.56 6.33
C THR A 89 0.06 -20.71 6.84
N ALA A 90 0.24 -21.92 6.31
CA ALA A 90 -0.56 -23.10 6.66
C ALA A 90 0.18 -24.12 7.54
N VAL A 91 1.51 -24.16 7.48
CA VAL A 91 2.32 -25.17 8.17
C VAL A 91 3.57 -24.51 8.76
N ARG A 92 3.65 -24.42 10.09
CA ARG A 92 4.82 -23.90 10.81
C ARG A 92 6.07 -24.73 10.47
N GLY A 93 7.20 -24.05 10.25
CA GLY A 93 8.49 -24.66 9.92
C GLY A 93 8.68 -25.05 8.45
N LEU A 94 7.64 -24.95 7.61
CA LEU A 94 7.79 -25.10 6.15
C LEU A 94 8.09 -23.74 5.52
N TRP A 95 9.16 -23.65 4.74
CA TRP A 95 9.59 -22.41 4.10
C TRP A 95 9.58 -22.52 2.57
N TYR A 96 9.17 -21.44 1.91
CA TYR A 96 9.21 -21.28 0.46
C TYR A 96 10.31 -20.29 0.06
N ALA A 97 10.91 -20.56 -1.10
CA ALA A 97 11.82 -19.66 -1.79
C ALA A 97 11.67 -19.90 -3.31
N GLU A 98 10.52 -19.51 -3.84
CA GLU A 98 10.06 -19.89 -5.17
C GLU A 98 9.91 -18.67 -6.09
N SER A 99 9.89 -18.91 -7.41
CA SER A 99 9.81 -17.87 -8.44
C SER A 99 10.94 -16.84 -8.38
N VAL A 100 12.17 -17.30 -8.14
CA VAL A 100 13.38 -16.48 -8.01
C VAL A 100 14.19 -16.51 -9.31
N TRP A 101 14.46 -15.34 -9.89
CA TRP A 101 15.35 -15.24 -11.04
C TRP A 101 16.80 -15.59 -10.66
N VAL A 102 17.55 -16.18 -11.60
CA VAL A 102 18.95 -16.57 -11.38
C VAL A 102 19.78 -15.41 -10.83
N LYS A 103 19.57 -14.19 -11.34
CA LYS A 103 20.27 -12.97 -10.88
C LYS A 103 20.01 -12.62 -9.41
N ASP A 104 18.85 -13.01 -8.87
CA ASP A 104 18.40 -12.68 -7.52
C ASP A 104 18.66 -13.83 -6.51
N GLY A 105 19.15 -14.98 -6.99
CA GLY A 105 19.39 -16.19 -6.20
C GLY A 105 20.27 -15.97 -4.97
N PRO A 106 21.47 -15.35 -5.09
CA PRO A 106 22.33 -15.10 -3.93
C PRO A 106 21.69 -14.19 -2.88
N GLY A 107 20.99 -13.13 -3.31
CA GLY A 107 20.29 -12.22 -2.39
C GLY A 107 19.15 -12.90 -1.67
N THR A 108 18.37 -13.72 -2.39
CA THR A 108 17.28 -14.52 -1.81
C THR A 108 17.81 -15.51 -0.77
N GLY A 109 18.92 -16.20 -1.07
CA GLY A 109 19.56 -17.12 -0.13
C GLY A 109 19.96 -16.44 1.18
N LYS A 110 20.51 -15.21 1.10
CA LYS A 110 20.84 -14.41 2.29
C LYS A 110 19.58 -14.04 3.08
N VAL A 111 18.58 -13.46 2.41
CA VAL A 111 17.31 -13.04 3.06
C VAL A 111 16.64 -14.22 3.77
N LEU A 112 16.56 -15.38 3.10
CA LEU A 112 15.97 -16.58 3.68
C LEU A 112 16.77 -17.08 4.89
N ALA A 113 18.10 -17.10 4.80
CA ALA A 113 18.96 -17.52 5.91
C ALA A 113 18.78 -16.62 7.13
N ASP A 114 18.88 -15.29 6.96
CA ASP A 114 18.67 -14.32 8.04
C ASP A 114 17.27 -14.51 8.67
N TRP A 115 16.23 -14.68 7.85
CA TRP A 115 14.87 -14.81 8.34
C TRP A 115 14.67 -16.10 9.14
N MET A 116 15.22 -17.22 8.68
CA MET A 116 15.12 -18.52 9.35
C MET A 116 15.92 -18.57 10.66
N THR A 117 17.07 -17.90 10.74
CA THR A 117 17.94 -17.97 11.92
C THR A 117 17.64 -16.89 12.94
N ASP A 118 17.37 -15.67 12.48
CA ASP A 118 17.27 -14.47 13.33
C ASP A 118 15.83 -14.01 13.51
N GLY A 119 14.89 -14.55 12.70
CA GLY A 119 13.48 -14.13 12.69
C GLY A 119 13.23 -12.80 11.97
N ILE A 120 14.25 -12.21 11.38
CA ILE A 120 14.27 -10.87 10.78
C ILE A 120 15.21 -10.83 9.57
N THR A 121 15.02 -9.84 8.70
CA THR A 121 15.81 -9.66 7.47
C THR A 121 16.53 -8.31 7.49
N GLU A 122 17.63 -8.19 6.73
CA GLU A 122 18.33 -6.91 6.56
C GLU A 122 17.51 -5.89 5.75
N LEU A 123 16.83 -6.37 4.71
CA LEU A 123 15.95 -5.59 3.85
C LEU A 123 14.50 -5.90 4.17
N ASP A 124 13.60 -4.95 3.95
CA ASP A 124 12.18 -5.20 4.13
C ASP A 124 11.68 -6.26 3.13
N HIS A 125 10.99 -7.28 3.65
CA HIS A 125 10.56 -8.45 2.88
C HIS A 125 9.08 -8.41 2.49
N HIS A 126 8.34 -7.31 2.71
CA HIS A 126 6.88 -7.30 2.49
C HIS A 126 6.45 -7.73 1.09
N GLY A 127 7.16 -7.25 0.07
CA GLY A 127 6.82 -7.51 -1.33
C GLY A 127 7.15 -8.93 -1.79
N ILE A 128 7.88 -9.70 -0.97
CA ILE A 128 8.26 -11.09 -1.29
C ILE A 128 7.65 -12.10 -0.31
N ASP A 129 7.13 -11.66 0.83
CA ASP A 129 6.52 -12.50 1.85
C ASP A 129 5.36 -13.33 1.27
N ILE A 130 5.37 -14.64 1.46
CA ILE A 130 4.25 -15.51 1.07
C ILE A 130 2.94 -15.15 1.79
N ALA A 131 3.02 -14.54 2.98
CA ALA A 131 1.87 -14.10 3.75
C ALA A 131 1.20 -12.82 3.19
N ARG A 132 1.73 -12.22 2.11
CA ARG A 132 1.05 -11.13 1.40
C ARG A 132 -0.18 -11.61 0.61
N TYR A 133 -0.22 -12.89 0.24
CA TYR A 133 -1.35 -13.47 -0.48
C TYR A 133 -2.47 -13.85 0.47
N GLN A 134 -3.65 -13.33 0.19
CA GLN A 134 -4.87 -13.70 0.89
C GLN A 134 -5.40 -15.06 0.41
N PRO A 135 -6.28 -15.74 1.17
CA PRO A 135 -6.73 -17.07 0.83
C PRO A 135 -7.26 -17.24 -0.59
N PHE A 136 -8.13 -16.33 -1.05
CA PHE A 136 -8.73 -16.38 -2.39
C PHE A 136 -7.71 -16.20 -3.52
N GLN A 137 -6.57 -15.55 -3.27
CA GLN A 137 -5.52 -15.32 -4.27
C GLN A 137 -4.70 -16.58 -4.54
N ARG A 138 -4.91 -17.64 -3.76
CA ARG A 138 -4.24 -18.94 -3.90
C ARG A 138 -5.08 -19.94 -4.70
N GLU A 139 -6.27 -19.56 -5.12
CA GLU A 139 -7.13 -20.39 -5.96
C GLU A 139 -6.58 -20.50 -7.39
N ALA A 140 -6.72 -21.67 -7.99
CA ALA A 140 -6.08 -21.99 -9.28
C ALA A 140 -6.45 -21.01 -10.40
N ASP A 141 -7.73 -20.67 -10.53
CA ASP A 141 -8.23 -19.78 -11.58
C ASP A 141 -7.69 -18.35 -11.41
N TYR A 142 -7.52 -17.88 -10.16
CA TYR A 142 -6.92 -16.58 -9.87
C TYR A 142 -5.44 -16.57 -10.24
N ILE A 143 -4.70 -17.62 -9.86
CA ILE A 143 -3.29 -17.79 -10.19
C ILE A 143 -3.11 -17.82 -11.70
N GLU A 144 -3.86 -18.65 -12.43
CA GLU A 144 -3.75 -18.76 -13.88
C GLU A 144 -4.00 -17.42 -14.58
N ALA A 145 -5.10 -16.75 -14.25
CA ALA A 145 -5.48 -15.47 -14.86
C ALA A 145 -4.42 -14.38 -14.63
N ARG A 146 -3.92 -14.24 -13.40
CA ARG A 146 -2.92 -13.22 -13.07
C ARG A 146 -1.54 -13.55 -13.65
N CYS A 147 -1.09 -14.80 -13.54
CA CYS A 147 0.18 -15.23 -14.10
C CYS A 147 0.19 -15.11 -15.62
N TYR A 148 -0.93 -15.36 -16.31
CA TYR A 148 -1.06 -15.11 -17.75
C TYR A 148 -0.77 -13.65 -18.08
N GLU A 149 -1.37 -12.73 -17.33
CA GLU A 149 -1.19 -11.29 -17.53
C GLU A 149 0.22 -10.81 -17.21
N THR A 150 0.77 -11.26 -16.08
CA THR A 150 2.15 -10.98 -15.69
C THR A 150 3.15 -11.49 -16.73
N ALA A 151 2.91 -12.67 -17.32
CA ALA A 151 3.80 -13.27 -18.30
C ALA A 151 3.89 -12.46 -19.60
N PHE A 152 2.77 -11.97 -20.15
CA PHE A 152 2.83 -11.16 -21.36
C PHE A 152 3.36 -9.74 -21.11
N LYS A 153 3.10 -9.17 -19.91
CA LYS A 153 3.57 -7.83 -19.52
C LYS A 153 5.04 -7.77 -19.11
N VAL A 154 5.78 -8.89 -19.17
CA VAL A 154 7.16 -8.97 -18.63
C VAL A 154 8.07 -7.89 -19.19
N TYR A 155 8.03 -7.62 -20.51
CA TYR A 155 8.83 -6.59 -21.20
C TYR A 155 8.02 -5.61 -22.06
N ASN A 156 6.78 -5.93 -22.44
CA ASN A 156 5.97 -5.11 -23.35
C ASN A 156 4.46 -5.31 -23.08
N PRO A 157 3.63 -4.26 -23.01
CA PRO A 157 3.92 -2.83 -23.10
C PRO A 157 4.68 -2.27 -21.88
N PRO A 158 5.24 -1.05 -21.98
CA PRO A 158 5.64 -0.29 -20.79
C PRO A 158 4.47 -0.20 -19.81
N VAL A 159 4.62 -0.86 -18.66
CA VAL A 159 3.60 -0.93 -17.62
C VAL A 159 3.70 0.31 -16.76
N HIS A 160 2.59 1.02 -16.59
CA HIS A 160 2.51 2.16 -15.68
C HIS A 160 2.51 1.69 -14.23
N ASP A 161 3.08 2.44 -13.29
CA ASP A 161 3.16 2.06 -11.87
C ASP A 161 1.77 1.82 -11.22
N ARG A 162 0.75 2.43 -11.81
CA ARG A 162 -0.66 2.30 -11.42
C ARG A 162 -1.50 1.44 -12.38
N GLU A 163 -0.85 0.71 -13.30
CA GLU A 163 -1.55 -0.14 -14.27
C GLU A 163 -2.37 -1.21 -13.55
N PRO A 164 -3.71 -1.20 -13.66
CA PRO A 164 -4.50 -2.25 -13.06
C PRO A 164 -4.33 -3.55 -13.84
N TYR A 165 -4.57 -4.67 -13.16
CA TYR A 165 -4.77 -5.92 -13.86
C TYR A 165 -6.12 -5.92 -14.58
N THR A 166 -6.14 -6.56 -15.74
CA THR A 166 -7.32 -6.68 -16.62
C THR A 166 -8.16 -7.92 -16.30
N ALA A 167 -7.54 -8.98 -15.78
CA ALA A 167 -8.20 -10.22 -15.38
C ALA A 167 -8.20 -10.43 -13.85
N ALA A 168 -8.99 -11.40 -13.40
CA ALA A 168 -9.17 -11.73 -11.98
C ALA A 168 -9.55 -10.52 -11.10
N ARG A 169 -10.44 -9.68 -11.64
CA ARG A 169 -11.10 -8.55 -10.98
C ARG A 169 -12.37 -9.02 -10.26
N ASP A 170 -13.01 -8.10 -9.53
CA ASP A 170 -14.25 -8.38 -8.80
C ASP A 170 -14.15 -9.48 -7.73
N GLY A 171 -12.95 -9.71 -7.18
CA GLY A 171 -12.77 -10.67 -6.09
C GLY A 171 -13.59 -10.28 -4.85
N ARG A 172 -13.63 -8.99 -4.55
CA ARG A 172 -14.44 -8.39 -3.50
C ARG A 172 -15.01 -7.05 -3.96
N ARG A 173 -16.23 -6.76 -3.55
CA ARG A 173 -16.97 -5.55 -3.91
C ARG A 173 -17.65 -5.01 -2.68
N SER A 174 -17.56 -3.71 -2.44
CA SER A 174 -18.21 -3.07 -1.30
C SER A 174 -19.74 -3.27 -1.30
N PRO A 175 -20.43 -3.06 -0.16
CA PRO A 175 -21.89 -3.04 -0.11
C PRO A 175 -22.51 -1.96 -1.02
N PHE A 176 -21.72 -0.96 -1.40
CA PHE A 176 -22.13 0.20 -2.19
C PHE A 176 -21.91 0.02 -3.70
N TRP A 177 -21.40 -1.13 -4.14
CA TRP A 177 -20.99 -1.40 -5.52
C TRP A 177 -21.99 -0.93 -6.59
N ALA A 178 -23.28 -1.19 -6.39
CA ALA A 178 -24.32 -0.75 -7.33
C ALA A 178 -24.49 0.78 -7.39
N ARG A 179 -24.32 1.47 -6.25
CA ARG A 179 -24.37 2.94 -6.16
C ARG A 179 -23.12 3.57 -6.75
N GLU A 180 -21.95 3.04 -6.41
CA GLU A 180 -20.67 3.51 -6.95
C GLU A 180 -20.65 3.39 -8.49
N GLN A 181 -21.13 2.27 -9.06
CA GLN A 181 -21.31 2.15 -10.52
C GLN A 181 -22.29 3.17 -11.10
N ALA A 182 -23.44 3.39 -10.45
CA ALA A 182 -24.43 4.36 -10.91
C ALA A 182 -23.90 5.80 -10.92
N LEU A 183 -22.93 6.10 -10.05
CA LEU A 183 -22.21 7.37 -9.98
C LEU A 183 -21.05 7.47 -11.00
N GLY A 184 -20.81 6.42 -11.79
CA GLY A 184 -19.71 6.36 -12.74
C GLY A 184 -18.35 6.27 -12.06
N ALA A 185 -18.24 5.46 -11.00
CA ALA A 185 -17.00 5.24 -10.30
C ALA A 185 -15.87 4.74 -11.21
N HIS A 186 -14.69 5.29 -11.00
CA HIS A 186 -13.47 4.84 -11.64
C HIS A 186 -12.74 3.81 -10.76
N PHE A 187 -12.90 2.53 -11.07
CA PHE A 187 -12.41 1.45 -10.21
C PHE A 187 -10.97 1.01 -10.52
N MET A 188 -10.15 0.94 -9.46
CA MET A 188 -8.92 0.15 -9.44
C MET A 188 -9.01 -0.92 -8.36
N GLU A 189 -8.27 -2.01 -8.55
CA GLU A 189 -8.25 -3.12 -7.60
C GLU A 189 -7.10 -3.00 -6.60
N GLY A 190 -7.31 -3.49 -5.38
CA GLY A 190 -6.22 -3.77 -4.44
C GLY A 190 -6.67 -4.72 -3.35
N GLY A 191 -5.91 -5.79 -3.11
CA GLY A 191 -6.25 -6.81 -2.13
C GLY A 191 -7.56 -7.56 -2.45
N GLY A 192 -7.93 -7.64 -3.72
CA GLY A 192 -9.19 -8.18 -4.23
C GLY A 192 -10.33 -7.17 -4.31
N TRP A 193 -10.20 -6.02 -3.64
CA TRP A 193 -11.27 -5.03 -3.56
C TRP A 193 -11.32 -4.11 -4.77
N GLU A 194 -12.51 -3.94 -5.34
CA GLU A 194 -12.81 -2.86 -6.28
C GLU A 194 -12.97 -1.52 -5.54
N ARG A 195 -12.06 -0.58 -5.79
CA ARG A 195 -11.98 0.71 -5.09
C ARG A 195 -12.24 1.87 -6.04
N ALA A 196 -13.27 2.67 -5.77
CA ALA A 196 -13.58 3.87 -6.57
C ALA A 196 -12.56 4.98 -6.27
N HIS A 197 -11.77 5.40 -7.26
CA HIS A 197 -10.79 6.50 -7.13
C HIS A 197 -11.39 7.89 -7.35
N GLY A 198 -12.60 7.96 -7.88
CA GLY A 198 -13.41 9.16 -8.08
C GLY A 198 -14.68 8.79 -8.82
N TYR A 199 -15.63 9.73 -8.91
CA TYR A 199 -16.96 9.50 -9.48
C TYR A 199 -17.24 10.49 -10.62
N GLU A 200 -17.56 9.98 -11.81
CA GLU A 200 -17.90 10.81 -12.97
C GLU A 200 -19.09 11.75 -12.70
N SER A 201 -20.04 11.37 -11.85
CA SER A 201 -21.16 12.23 -11.43
C SER A 201 -20.71 13.57 -10.83
N ASN A 202 -19.49 13.63 -10.29
CA ASN A 202 -18.90 14.81 -9.69
C ASN A 202 -18.15 15.69 -10.71
N ALA A 203 -18.18 15.40 -12.01
CA ALA A 203 -17.48 16.18 -13.04
C ALA A 203 -17.87 17.67 -13.03
N HIS A 204 -19.10 18.02 -12.63
CA HIS A 204 -19.54 19.40 -12.46
C HIS A 204 -18.71 20.20 -11.45
N LEU A 205 -18.04 19.53 -10.48
CA LEU A 205 -17.14 20.17 -9.53
C LEU A 205 -15.85 20.67 -10.20
N LEU A 206 -15.48 20.15 -11.37
CA LEU A 206 -14.31 20.61 -12.12
C LEU A 206 -14.47 22.06 -12.59
N ASP A 207 -15.70 22.49 -12.87
CA ASP A 207 -16.02 23.89 -13.20
C ASP A 207 -15.95 24.76 -11.95
N GLN A 208 -16.48 24.26 -10.83
CA GLN A 208 -16.45 24.97 -9.54
C GLN A 208 -15.01 25.21 -9.04
N TYR A 209 -14.12 24.24 -9.24
CA TYR A 209 -12.74 24.27 -8.74
C TYR A 209 -11.69 24.39 -9.85
N ALA A 210 -12.05 24.92 -11.02
CA ALA A 210 -11.19 24.97 -12.21
C ALA A 210 -9.82 25.61 -11.95
N GLU A 211 -9.75 26.66 -11.12
CA GLU A 211 -8.51 27.36 -10.79
C GLU A 211 -7.56 26.57 -9.87
N ARG A 212 -8.08 25.56 -9.15
CA ARG A 212 -7.34 24.78 -8.15
C ARG A 212 -7.09 23.33 -8.57
N VAL A 213 -7.79 22.86 -9.60
CA VAL A 213 -7.66 21.50 -10.10
C VAL A 213 -7.02 21.55 -11.48
N PRO A 214 -5.69 21.35 -11.58
CA PRO A 214 -5.01 21.48 -12.85
C PRO A 214 -5.36 20.35 -13.82
N VAL A 215 -5.12 20.60 -15.11
CA VAL A 215 -5.11 19.56 -16.15
C VAL A 215 -3.71 18.96 -16.23
N ARG A 216 -3.62 17.63 -16.31
CA ARG A 216 -2.36 16.92 -16.55
C ARG A 216 -2.22 16.66 -18.04
N GLU A 217 -1.42 17.47 -18.73
CA GLU A 217 -1.25 17.36 -20.19
C GLU A 217 -0.36 16.19 -20.60
N ASN A 218 0.59 15.82 -19.74
CA ASN A 218 1.46 14.68 -19.99
C ASN A 218 0.68 13.36 -19.83
N GLU A 219 0.77 12.48 -20.82
CA GLU A 219 0.02 11.23 -20.87
C GLU A 219 0.36 10.29 -19.71
N TRP A 220 1.66 10.13 -19.40
CA TRP A 220 2.10 9.27 -18.31
C TRP A 220 1.59 9.77 -16.96
N ASP A 221 1.74 11.07 -16.69
CA ASP A 221 1.30 11.70 -15.44
C ASP A 221 -0.25 11.68 -15.26
N ASN A 222 -1.00 11.55 -16.36
CA ASN A 222 -2.46 11.51 -16.38
C ASN A 222 -3.04 10.08 -16.40
N ARG A 223 -2.23 9.07 -16.74
CA ARG A 223 -2.70 7.69 -16.86
C ARG A 223 -3.11 7.14 -15.50
N HIS A 224 -4.29 6.52 -15.43
CA HIS A 224 -4.88 5.96 -14.20
C HIS A 224 -5.02 7.00 -13.06
N PHE A 225 -5.15 8.27 -13.43
CA PHE A 225 -5.53 9.38 -12.56
C PHE A 225 -6.82 10.00 -13.08
N TRP A 226 -7.77 10.24 -12.17
CA TRP A 226 -9.05 10.86 -12.50
C TRP A 226 -9.13 12.23 -11.86
N ARG A 227 -9.10 13.27 -12.70
CA ARG A 227 -9.06 14.68 -12.27
C ARG A 227 -10.19 15.06 -11.30
N VAL A 228 -11.34 14.40 -11.40
CA VAL A 228 -12.49 14.60 -10.52
C VAL A 228 -12.16 14.36 -9.05
N SER A 229 -11.24 13.46 -8.72
CA SER A 229 -10.86 13.16 -7.33
C SER A 229 -10.26 14.37 -6.60
N ASN A 230 -9.51 15.22 -7.32
CA ASN A 230 -9.01 16.47 -6.75
C ASN A 230 -10.14 17.45 -6.45
N ALA A 231 -11.17 17.52 -7.30
CA ALA A 231 -12.33 18.39 -7.06
C ALA A 231 -13.19 17.87 -5.90
N GLU A 232 -13.33 16.54 -5.78
CA GLU A 232 -13.99 15.88 -4.65
C GLU A 232 -13.31 16.18 -3.33
N GLN A 233 -11.96 16.14 -3.28
CA GLN A 233 -11.21 16.55 -2.09
C GLN A 233 -11.52 17.99 -1.68
N LEU A 234 -11.58 18.92 -2.64
CA LEU A 234 -11.88 20.31 -2.36
C LEU A 234 -13.32 20.48 -1.86
N LYS A 235 -14.28 19.77 -2.46
CA LYS A 235 -15.68 19.75 -2.00
C LYS A 235 -15.81 19.19 -0.58
N LEU A 236 -15.08 18.13 -0.24
CA LEU A 236 -15.01 17.60 1.13
C LEU A 236 -14.48 18.64 2.11
N SER A 237 -13.46 19.40 1.69
CA SER A 237 -12.82 20.44 2.51
C SER A 237 -13.72 21.64 2.78
N ASP A 238 -14.57 21.99 1.82
CA ASP A 238 -15.51 23.10 1.92
C ASP A 238 -16.82 22.69 2.63
N ASP A 239 -17.13 21.39 2.72
CA ASP A 239 -18.42 20.91 3.17
C ASP A 239 -18.37 19.56 3.92
N VAL A 240 -18.87 18.48 3.29
CA VAL A 240 -18.89 17.12 3.84
C VAL A 240 -18.81 16.11 2.70
N GLY A 241 -17.98 15.08 2.87
CA GLY A 241 -17.88 13.96 1.95
C GLY A 241 -17.94 12.61 2.67
N MET A 242 -18.27 11.57 1.92
CA MET A 242 -18.21 10.18 2.34
C MET A 242 -17.22 9.40 1.46
N ILE A 243 -16.32 8.66 2.10
CA ILE A 243 -15.31 7.83 1.44
C ILE A 243 -15.54 6.38 1.84
N ASN A 244 -15.70 5.50 0.85
CA ASN A 244 -15.83 4.06 1.07
C ASN A 244 -14.48 3.48 1.56
N LEU A 245 -14.51 2.92 2.76
CA LEU A 245 -13.36 2.32 3.46
C LEU A 245 -13.61 0.86 3.84
N SER A 246 -14.58 0.20 3.20
CA SER A 246 -14.86 -1.23 3.39
C SER A 246 -13.69 -2.14 2.97
N HIS A 247 -12.60 -1.55 2.51
CA HIS A 247 -11.37 -2.20 2.06
C HIS A 247 -10.37 -2.47 3.20
N PHE A 248 -10.61 -1.96 4.41
CA PHE A 248 -9.77 -2.27 5.57
C PHE A 248 -9.75 -3.77 5.85
N PHE A 249 -8.61 -4.25 6.33
CA PHE A 249 -8.55 -5.58 6.90
C PHE A 249 -8.92 -5.49 8.37
N ILE A 250 -9.87 -6.32 8.81
CA ILE A 250 -10.46 -6.21 10.16
C ILE A 250 -10.21 -7.51 10.91
N ILE A 251 -9.59 -7.42 12.09
CA ILE A 251 -9.31 -8.59 12.94
C ILE A 251 -9.96 -8.41 14.30
N ASP A 252 -10.88 -9.30 14.64
CA ASP A 252 -11.35 -9.42 16.02
C ASP A 252 -10.40 -10.29 16.84
N VAL A 253 -10.03 -9.78 18.02
CA VAL A 253 -9.12 -10.40 18.98
C VAL A 253 -9.90 -10.60 20.28
N ALA A 254 -10.20 -11.85 20.61
CA ALA A 254 -11.03 -12.20 21.76
C ALA A 254 -10.45 -13.36 22.57
N GLY A 255 -10.52 -13.26 23.89
CA GLY A 255 -10.04 -14.30 24.81
C GLY A 255 -9.43 -13.71 26.08
N PRO A 256 -9.21 -14.55 27.12
CA PRO A 256 -8.65 -14.10 28.40
C PRO A 256 -7.28 -13.43 28.26
N ASP A 257 -6.48 -13.83 27.26
CA ASP A 257 -5.15 -13.28 27.02
C ASP A 257 -5.11 -12.18 25.92
N ALA A 258 -6.27 -11.70 25.44
CA ALA A 258 -6.33 -10.72 24.36
C ALA A 258 -5.61 -9.40 24.71
N GLU A 259 -5.78 -8.95 25.95
CA GLU A 259 -5.05 -7.76 26.45
C GLU A 259 -3.54 -8.03 26.49
N ALA A 260 -3.11 -9.20 26.95
CA ALA A 260 -1.70 -9.55 27.08
C ALA A 260 -1.00 -9.65 25.72
N LEU A 261 -1.63 -10.31 24.75
CA LEU A 261 -1.15 -10.38 23.37
C LEU A 261 -0.97 -8.98 22.78
N LEU A 262 -2.01 -8.14 22.85
CA LEU A 262 -1.96 -6.82 22.22
C LEU A 262 -1.07 -5.83 22.97
N GLU A 263 -0.94 -5.93 24.29
CA GLU A 263 0.09 -5.21 25.03
C GLU A 263 1.49 -5.65 24.60
N TYR A 264 1.75 -6.93 24.35
CA TYR A 264 3.07 -7.37 23.91
C TYR A 264 3.35 -6.98 22.45
N ALA A 265 2.38 -7.07 21.55
CA ALA A 265 2.55 -6.71 20.14
C ALA A 265 2.71 -5.19 19.94
N SER A 266 2.00 -4.37 20.73
CA SER A 266 1.85 -2.94 20.48
C SER A 266 2.89 -2.08 21.20
N VAL A 267 3.42 -1.07 20.51
CA VAL A 267 4.22 0.00 21.16
C VAL A 267 3.34 0.86 22.07
N ALA A 268 2.08 1.10 21.68
CA ALA A 268 1.10 1.81 22.51
C ALA A 268 0.63 0.97 23.70
N LYS A 269 0.18 1.65 24.75
CA LYS A 269 -0.68 1.02 25.76
C LYS A 269 -2.09 0.93 25.19
N VAL A 270 -2.65 -0.28 25.18
CA VAL A 270 -3.97 -0.65 24.65
C VAL A 270 -4.87 -1.23 25.74
N GLY A 271 -4.29 -1.79 26.80
CA GLY A 271 -4.94 -2.40 27.95
C GLY A 271 -4.85 -1.59 29.23
N GLY A 272 -5.02 -2.26 30.37
CA GLY A 272 -4.96 -1.68 31.71
C GLY A 272 -6.01 -0.58 31.92
N ASP A 273 -5.56 0.64 32.21
CA ASP A 273 -6.41 1.82 32.45
C ASP A 273 -6.90 2.51 31.17
N THR A 274 -6.57 1.98 29.98
CA THR A 274 -7.10 2.49 28.71
C THR A 274 -8.62 2.28 28.69
N PRO A 275 -9.46 3.31 28.52
CA PRO A 275 -10.91 3.11 28.57
C PRO A 275 -11.42 2.16 27.48
N VAL A 276 -12.42 1.34 27.82
CA VAL A 276 -13.27 0.68 26.82
C VAL A 276 -14.00 1.77 26.01
N GLY A 277 -14.13 1.57 24.69
CA GLY A 277 -14.67 2.59 23.78
C GLY A 277 -13.61 3.55 23.24
N LYS A 278 -12.31 3.22 23.39
CA LYS A 278 -11.20 4.03 22.86
C LYS A 278 -10.49 3.32 21.72
N GLY A 279 -10.21 4.06 20.65
CA GLY A 279 -9.32 3.65 19.58
C GLY A 279 -7.88 4.08 19.85
N ILE A 280 -6.94 3.19 19.57
CA ILE A 280 -5.51 3.38 19.82
C ILE A 280 -4.75 3.14 18.53
N TYR A 281 -4.35 4.24 17.88
CA TYR A 281 -3.31 4.20 16.85
C TYR A 281 -2.03 3.63 17.45
N THR A 282 -1.41 2.63 16.85
CA THR A 282 -0.19 1.97 17.34
C THR A 282 0.55 1.28 16.20
N HIS A 283 1.76 0.81 16.52
CA HIS A 283 2.61 0.07 15.60
C HIS A 283 2.97 -1.27 16.22
N PHE A 284 3.23 -2.24 15.35
CA PHE A 284 4.00 -3.44 15.68
C PHE A 284 5.43 -3.25 15.16
N LEU A 285 6.40 -3.65 15.97
CA LEU A 285 7.82 -3.61 15.60
C LEU A 285 8.33 -5.03 15.38
N ASP A 286 9.43 -5.16 14.64
CA ASP A 286 10.26 -6.35 14.67
C ASP A 286 11.23 -6.34 15.87
N ALA A 287 12.02 -7.41 16.02
CA ALA A 287 12.98 -7.54 17.11
C ALA A 287 14.10 -6.47 17.11
N LYS A 288 14.38 -5.84 15.96
CA LYS A 288 15.34 -4.73 15.79
C LYS A 288 14.68 -3.35 15.83
N GLY A 289 13.40 -3.26 16.16
CA GLY A 289 12.66 -2.00 16.26
C GLY A 289 12.26 -1.38 14.91
N GLY A 290 12.36 -2.14 13.83
CA GLY A 290 11.84 -1.77 12.51
C GLY A 290 10.31 -1.76 12.50
N VAL A 291 9.70 -0.85 11.74
CA VAL A 291 8.23 -0.72 11.69
C VAL A 291 7.63 -1.81 10.82
N ARG A 292 6.90 -2.75 11.43
CA ARG A 292 6.28 -3.89 10.75
C ARG A 292 4.83 -3.61 10.32
N ALA A 293 4.07 -2.97 11.20
CA ALA A 293 2.67 -2.67 10.97
C ALA A 293 2.31 -1.30 11.56
N ASP A 294 1.35 -0.63 10.91
CA ASP A 294 0.76 0.62 11.33
C ASP A 294 -0.77 0.51 11.28
N LEU A 295 -1.42 0.60 12.43
CA LEU A 295 -2.82 0.18 12.57
C LEU A 295 -3.52 0.87 13.75
N THR A 296 -4.84 0.68 13.83
CA THR A 296 -5.64 1.15 14.96
C THR A 296 -6.31 0.00 15.69
N ILE A 297 -6.19 -0.02 17.02
CA ILE A 297 -6.84 -1.01 17.88
C ILE A 297 -8.01 -0.37 18.62
N LEU A 298 -9.21 -0.91 18.46
CA LEU A 298 -10.42 -0.52 19.17
C LEU A 298 -10.60 -1.42 20.40
N ARG A 299 -10.58 -0.84 21.61
CA ARG A 299 -10.83 -1.60 22.85
C ARG A 299 -12.33 -1.76 23.10
N LEU A 300 -12.90 -2.88 22.64
CA LEU A 300 -14.34 -3.17 22.71
C LEU A 300 -14.80 -3.64 24.10
N ALA A 301 -13.94 -4.37 24.82
CA ALA A 301 -14.18 -4.83 26.18
C ALA A 301 -12.83 -5.05 26.91
N ALA A 302 -12.86 -5.70 28.08
CA ALA A 302 -11.62 -6.08 28.78
C ALA A 302 -10.87 -7.20 28.04
N ASP A 303 -11.60 -8.10 27.39
CA ASP A 303 -11.14 -9.32 26.73
C ASP A 303 -11.49 -9.36 25.23
N ARG A 304 -11.90 -8.21 24.67
CA ARG A 304 -12.26 -8.08 23.25
C ARG A 304 -11.72 -6.79 22.66
N TYR A 305 -11.07 -6.93 21.52
CA TYR A 305 -10.48 -5.85 20.74
C TYR A 305 -10.77 -6.07 19.27
N ARG A 306 -10.73 -4.98 18.49
CA ARG A 306 -10.78 -5.02 17.03
C ARG A 306 -9.62 -4.25 16.46
N ILE A 307 -8.88 -4.86 15.55
CA ILE A 307 -7.79 -4.22 14.80
C ILE A 307 -8.37 -3.76 13.46
N ILE A 308 -8.16 -2.49 13.14
CA ILE A 308 -8.38 -1.90 11.82
C ILE A 308 -7.01 -1.71 11.18
N ASP A 309 -6.75 -2.49 10.14
CA ASP A 309 -5.47 -2.58 9.43
C ASP A 309 -5.63 -2.23 7.95
N GLY A 310 -4.52 -1.97 7.27
CA GLY A 310 -4.47 -1.77 5.82
C GLY A 310 -4.94 -3.01 5.05
N GLY A 311 -5.67 -2.79 3.97
CA GLY A 311 -6.22 -3.87 3.15
C GLY A 311 -5.16 -4.78 2.49
N ASP A 312 -3.96 -4.25 2.25
CA ASP A 312 -2.81 -4.95 1.67
C ASP A 312 -1.84 -5.51 2.73
N THR A 313 -1.96 -5.10 4.00
CA THR A 313 -1.05 -5.48 5.10
C THR A 313 -1.68 -6.50 6.05
N GLY A 314 -2.98 -6.38 6.31
CA GLY A 314 -3.59 -7.03 7.47
C GLY A 314 -3.56 -8.56 7.47
N HIS A 315 -3.56 -9.22 6.31
CA HIS A 315 -3.40 -10.68 6.28
C HIS A 315 -2.02 -11.10 6.81
N ARG A 316 -0.95 -10.40 6.42
CA ARG A 316 0.41 -10.69 6.92
C ARG A 316 0.49 -10.43 8.42
N ASP A 317 -0.16 -9.39 8.89
CA ASP A 317 -0.14 -9.02 10.30
C ASP A 317 -1.02 -9.95 11.15
N LEU A 318 -2.11 -10.49 10.60
CA LEU A 318 -2.88 -11.60 11.18
C LEU A 318 -2.01 -12.86 11.33
N ILE A 319 -1.29 -13.27 10.29
CA ILE A 319 -0.39 -14.44 10.35
C ILE A 319 0.71 -14.23 11.41
N TRP A 320 1.24 -13.01 11.52
CA TRP A 320 2.24 -12.69 12.52
C TRP A 320 1.69 -12.76 13.95
N LEU A 321 0.49 -12.21 14.18
CA LEU A 321 -0.20 -12.33 15.47
C LEU A 321 -0.53 -13.79 15.81
N GLN A 322 -0.94 -14.61 14.84
CA GLN A 322 -1.20 -16.03 15.07
C GLN A 322 0.06 -16.77 15.51
N ARG A 323 1.20 -16.49 14.87
CA ARG A 323 2.50 -17.04 15.28
C ARG A 323 2.87 -16.60 16.70
N MET A 324 2.62 -15.34 17.04
CA MET A 324 2.85 -14.83 18.39
C MET A 324 1.96 -15.50 19.43
N VAL A 325 0.69 -15.77 19.10
CA VAL A 325 -0.23 -16.56 19.95
C VAL A 325 0.35 -17.94 20.21
N ASP A 326 0.77 -18.65 19.15
CA ASP A 326 1.28 -20.01 19.25
C ASP A 326 2.62 -20.07 20.02
N ASP A 327 3.56 -19.17 19.71
CA ASP A 327 4.90 -19.16 20.31
C ASP A 327 4.86 -18.80 21.81
N HIS A 328 3.90 -17.97 22.24
CA HIS A 328 3.74 -17.56 23.63
C HIS A 328 2.69 -18.37 24.40
N GLY A 329 1.91 -19.21 23.72
CA GLY A 329 0.85 -20.02 24.32
C GLY A 329 -0.32 -19.21 24.86
N PHE A 330 -0.69 -18.10 24.19
CA PHE A 330 -1.83 -17.27 24.58
C PHE A 330 -3.18 -17.97 24.29
N ASP A 331 -4.14 -17.86 25.20
CA ASP A 331 -5.54 -18.25 24.95
C ASP A 331 -6.30 -17.08 24.32
N VAL A 332 -6.15 -16.95 22.99
CA VAL A 332 -6.75 -15.90 22.16
C VAL A 332 -7.26 -16.50 20.85
N ARG A 333 -8.43 -16.05 20.43
CA ARG A 333 -8.98 -16.26 19.09
C ARG A 333 -8.80 -15.00 18.26
N LEU A 334 -8.14 -15.14 17.11
CA LEU A 334 -8.06 -14.14 16.05
C LEU A 334 -9.08 -14.52 14.97
N THR A 335 -9.91 -13.57 14.54
CA THR A 335 -10.91 -13.81 13.47
C THR A 335 -10.82 -12.69 12.45
N ASP A 336 -10.59 -13.04 11.18
CA ASP A 336 -10.76 -12.12 10.04
C ASP A 336 -12.24 -11.79 9.88
N GLN A 337 -12.57 -10.51 9.94
CA GLN A 337 -13.92 -9.93 9.87
C GLN A 337 -14.04 -8.96 8.69
N THR A 338 -13.10 -9.01 7.75
CA THR A 338 -12.98 -8.08 6.62
C THR A 338 -14.20 -8.09 5.70
N GLU A 339 -14.90 -9.23 5.59
CA GLU A 339 -16.13 -9.38 4.79
C GLU A 339 -17.41 -9.31 5.64
N ASP A 340 -17.27 -9.24 6.97
CA ASP A 340 -18.39 -9.15 7.92
C ASP A 340 -18.79 -7.69 8.21
N PHE A 341 -17.83 -6.77 8.13
CA PHE A 341 -18.05 -5.34 8.36
C PHE A 341 -17.65 -4.49 7.16
N GLY A 342 -18.37 -3.40 6.94
CA GLY A 342 -17.95 -2.31 6.08
C GLY A 342 -17.56 -1.08 6.91
N CYS A 343 -16.89 -0.13 6.25
CA CYS A 343 -16.56 1.16 6.85
C CYS A 343 -16.81 2.29 5.84
N LEU A 344 -17.41 3.37 6.32
CA LEU A 344 -17.62 4.60 5.55
C LEU A 344 -17.10 5.78 6.36
N GLY A 345 -16.07 6.45 5.83
CA GLY A 345 -15.54 7.66 6.45
C GLY A 345 -16.37 8.87 6.05
N VAL A 346 -16.98 9.55 7.02
CA VAL A 346 -17.77 10.79 6.79
C VAL A 346 -17.06 11.95 7.44
N TRP A 347 -16.49 12.84 6.61
CA TRP A 347 -15.61 13.91 7.06
C TRP A 347 -15.89 15.23 6.36
N GLY A 348 -15.51 16.31 7.03
CA GLY A 348 -15.59 17.68 6.56
C GLY A 348 -16.10 18.61 7.65
N PRO A 349 -15.94 19.93 7.49
CA PRO A 349 -16.40 20.91 8.48
C PRO A 349 -17.89 20.78 8.83
N ASN A 350 -18.72 20.26 7.92
CA ASN A 350 -20.16 20.08 8.14
C ASN A 350 -20.58 18.66 8.55
N ALA A 351 -19.65 17.71 8.73
CA ALA A 351 -19.97 16.31 9.01
C ALA A 351 -20.91 16.14 10.23
N ARG A 352 -20.59 16.78 11.37
CA ARG A 352 -21.42 16.73 12.58
C ARG A 352 -22.83 17.26 12.33
N ARG A 353 -22.90 18.44 11.68
CA ARG A 353 -24.16 19.13 11.39
C ARG A 353 -25.08 18.27 10.53
N VAL A 354 -24.52 17.52 9.58
CA VAL A 354 -25.26 16.67 8.64
C VAL A 354 -25.64 15.33 9.25
N LEU A 355 -24.80 14.74 10.10
CA LEU A 355 -25.13 13.47 10.78
C LEU A 355 -26.17 13.64 11.90
N LYS A 356 -26.21 14.79 12.57
CA LYS A 356 -27.14 15.05 13.68
C LYS A 356 -28.62 14.75 13.36
N PRO A 357 -29.20 15.27 12.26
CA PRO A 357 -30.59 14.95 11.88
C PRO A 357 -30.85 13.48 11.58
N LEU A 358 -29.82 12.72 11.19
CA LEU A 358 -29.94 11.29 10.91
C LEU A 358 -29.84 10.45 12.20
N ALA A 359 -29.22 10.98 13.25
CA ALA A 359 -28.98 10.26 14.49
C ALA A 359 -30.25 10.11 15.33
N ALA A 360 -30.46 8.92 15.89
CA ALA A 360 -31.49 8.68 16.90
C ALA A 360 -31.25 9.52 18.17
N GLU A 361 -29.97 9.77 18.49
CA GLU A 361 -29.53 10.61 19.61
C GLU A 361 -28.58 11.71 19.10
N PRO A 362 -29.11 12.84 18.58
CA PRO A 362 -28.28 13.88 17.95
C PRO A 362 -27.21 14.49 18.86
N ASP A 363 -27.51 14.63 20.16
CA ASP A 363 -26.60 15.23 21.14
C ASP A 363 -25.41 14.29 21.47
N ALA A 364 -25.52 12.99 21.16
CA ALA A 364 -24.42 12.05 21.31
C ALA A 364 -23.25 12.33 20.36
N LEU A 365 -23.45 13.15 19.32
CA LEU A 365 -22.43 13.57 18.34
C LEU A 365 -21.73 14.90 18.71
N ASP A 366 -22.12 15.53 19.81
CA ASP A 366 -21.48 16.76 20.26
C ASP A 366 -20.04 16.54 20.72
N ALA A 367 -19.19 17.55 20.48
CA ALA A 367 -17.75 17.44 20.67
C ALA A 367 -17.35 17.14 22.12
N ASP A 368 -18.12 17.63 23.09
CA ASP A 368 -17.95 17.40 24.52
C ASP A 368 -18.44 16.01 24.96
N GLN A 369 -19.43 15.46 24.24
CA GLN A 369 -19.98 14.12 24.50
C GLN A 369 -19.23 13.01 23.78
N PHE A 370 -18.52 13.32 22.70
CA PHE A 370 -17.84 12.36 21.85
C PHE A 370 -16.36 12.75 21.63
N PRO A 371 -15.46 12.49 22.60
CA PRO A 371 -14.07 12.90 22.47
C PRO A 371 -13.35 12.26 21.28
N PHE A 372 -12.33 12.95 20.76
CA PHE A 372 -11.48 12.41 19.69
C PHE A 372 -10.83 11.08 20.09
N ALA A 373 -10.63 10.20 19.11
CA ALA A 373 -10.11 8.83 19.25
C ALA A 373 -10.95 7.94 20.18
N HIS A 374 -12.22 8.27 20.42
CA HIS A 374 -13.19 7.37 21.03
C HIS A 374 -14.15 6.85 19.97
N PHE A 375 -14.79 5.73 20.26
CA PHE A 375 -15.87 5.17 19.48
C PHE A 375 -17.04 4.80 20.38
N ARG A 376 -18.22 4.68 19.77
CA ARG A 376 -19.42 4.11 20.40
C ARG A 376 -20.40 3.67 19.34
N GLU A 377 -21.32 2.81 19.73
CA GLU A 377 -22.47 2.48 18.90
C GLU A 377 -23.46 3.65 18.90
N ILE A 378 -23.91 4.03 17.71
CA ILE A 378 -24.98 5.00 17.49
C ILE A 378 -25.92 4.45 16.42
N THR A 379 -27.14 4.98 16.35
CA THR A 379 -28.08 4.65 15.27
C THR A 379 -28.25 5.86 14.35
N LEU A 380 -27.98 5.69 13.06
CA LEU A 380 -28.13 6.69 12.00
C LEU A 380 -29.16 6.18 10.98
N ALA A 381 -30.25 6.92 10.79
CA ALA A 381 -31.33 6.56 9.86
C ALA A 381 -31.84 5.11 10.01
N GLY A 382 -31.85 4.60 11.25
CA GLY A 382 -32.27 3.23 11.58
C GLY A 382 -31.16 2.16 11.47
N VAL A 383 -29.96 2.52 11.02
CA VAL A 383 -28.79 1.64 10.94
C VAL A 383 -27.92 1.83 12.18
N THR A 384 -27.60 0.73 12.88
CA THR A 384 -26.64 0.75 13.99
C THR A 384 -25.22 0.70 13.46
N VAL A 385 -24.39 1.66 13.86
CA VAL A 385 -22.98 1.76 13.46
C VAL A 385 -22.10 1.95 14.68
N LEU A 386 -20.91 1.37 14.68
CA LEU A 386 -19.83 1.78 15.55
C LEU A 386 -19.19 3.02 14.91
N ALA A 387 -19.53 4.20 15.42
CA ALA A 387 -18.92 5.44 15.00
C ALA A 387 -17.59 5.62 15.74
N PHE A 388 -16.50 5.84 15.02
CA PHE A 388 -15.17 6.09 15.57
C PHE A 388 -14.70 7.48 15.15
N ARG A 389 -14.53 8.38 16.14
CA ARG A 389 -14.14 9.77 15.89
C ARG A 389 -12.64 9.86 15.64
N ILE A 390 -12.24 9.64 14.39
CA ILE A 390 -10.87 9.69 13.87
C ILE A 390 -10.88 10.27 12.46
N SER A 391 -9.73 10.68 11.93
CA SER A 391 -9.63 11.14 10.54
C SER A 391 -8.24 10.95 9.97
N TYR A 392 -8.16 10.21 8.87
CA TYR A 392 -6.96 10.11 8.04
C TYR A 392 -6.95 11.14 6.89
N VAL A 393 -8.03 11.90 6.73
CA VAL A 393 -8.10 13.01 5.75
C VAL A 393 -7.89 14.38 6.39
N GLY A 394 -7.72 14.45 7.72
CA GLY A 394 -7.43 15.68 8.42
C GLY A 394 -8.61 16.62 8.66
N GLU A 395 -9.83 16.07 8.62
CA GLU A 395 -11.08 16.83 8.83
C GLU A 395 -11.91 16.21 9.96
N GLN A 396 -12.75 17.02 10.61
CA GLN A 396 -13.66 16.55 11.65
C GLN A 396 -14.69 15.57 11.06
N GLY A 397 -15.00 14.50 11.79
CA GLY A 397 -15.91 13.45 11.34
C GLY A 397 -15.67 12.11 12.00
N TRP A 398 -16.16 11.05 11.35
CA TRP A 398 -16.13 9.68 11.89
C TRP A 398 -15.88 8.65 10.81
N GLU A 399 -15.19 7.57 11.17
CA GLU A 399 -15.36 6.28 10.52
C GLU A 399 -16.64 5.64 11.06
N LEU A 400 -17.54 5.23 10.17
CA LEU A 400 -18.76 4.53 10.51
C LEU A 400 -18.58 3.05 10.15
N HIS A 401 -18.34 2.21 11.14
CA HIS A 401 -18.22 0.76 10.97
C HIS A 401 -19.60 0.11 11.15
N PHE A 402 -20.01 -0.75 10.22
CA PHE A 402 -21.37 -1.31 10.16
C PHE A 402 -21.35 -2.77 9.68
N ASN A 403 -22.39 -3.55 9.98
CA ASN A 403 -22.51 -4.90 9.42
C ASN A 403 -22.68 -4.81 7.92
N TYR A 404 -22.02 -5.68 7.16
CA TYR A 404 -21.94 -5.60 5.71
C TYR A 404 -23.29 -5.35 5.01
N ASP A 405 -24.33 -6.08 5.43
CA ASP A 405 -25.68 -6.04 4.86
C ASP A 405 -26.39 -4.69 5.08
N ASP A 406 -26.00 -3.91 6.10
CA ASP A 406 -26.61 -2.63 6.44
C ASP A 406 -26.03 -1.46 5.63
N GLY A 407 -24.92 -1.68 4.92
CA GLY A 407 -24.16 -0.62 4.24
C GLY A 407 -25.02 0.18 3.27
N LEU A 408 -25.78 -0.50 2.39
CA LEU A 408 -26.54 0.19 1.35
C LEU A 408 -27.55 1.20 1.92
N ALA A 409 -28.22 0.85 3.02
CA ALA A 409 -29.16 1.74 3.70
C ALA A 409 -28.47 2.97 4.29
N LEU A 410 -27.28 2.79 4.88
CA LEU A 410 -26.47 3.89 5.41
C LEU A 410 -26.01 4.84 4.30
N TRP A 411 -25.52 4.30 3.18
CA TRP A 411 -25.09 5.09 2.02
C TRP A 411 -26.24 5.92 1.47
N ASP A 412 -27.40 5.30 1.24
CA ASP A 412 -28.56 5.99 0.67
C ASP A 412 -29.03 7.13 1.58
N ALA A 413 -29.07 6.92 2.90
CA ALA A 413 -29.42 7.98 3.86
C ALA A 413 -28.44 9.17 3.83
N LEU A 414 -27.14 8.91 3.67
CA LEU A 414 -26.13 9.96 3.56
C LEU A 414 -26.20 10.69 2.21
N ALA A 415 -26.47 9.97 1.13
CA ALA A 415 -26.67 10.55 -0.19
C ALA A 415 -27.91 11.46 -0.22
N GLU A 416 -29.02 11.04 0.38
CA GLU A 416 -30.23 11.87 0.56
C GLU A 416 -29.96 13.15 1.38
N ALA A 417 -29.01 13.07 2.33
CA ALA A 417 -28.53 14.21 3.10
C ALA A 417 -27.52 15.09 2.33
N ASN A 418 -27.28 14.83 1.04
CA ASN A 418 -26.34 15.52 0.16
C ASN A 418 -24.88 15.42 0.60
N VAL A 419 -24.50 14.34 1.29
CA VAL A 419 -23.09 14.04 1.55
C VAL A 419 -22.43 13.64 0.23
N THR A 420 -21.32 14.30 -0.13
CA THR A 420 -20.68 14.08 -1.43
C THR A 420 -19.92 12.75 -1.43
N PRO A 421 -20.16 11.81 -2.36
CA PRO A 421 -19.27 10.66 -2.55
C PRO A 421 -17.89 11.13 -2.99
N VAL A 422 -16.84 10.67 -2.30
CA VAL A 422 -15.44 11.04 -2.56
C VAL A 422 -14.61 9.78 -2.75
N GLY A 423 -13.84 9.73 -3.83
CA GLY A 423 -13.02 8.60 -4.20
C GLY A 423 -11.86 8.37 -3.23
N ILE A 424 -11.42 7.12 -3.14
CA ILE A 424 -10.33 6.67 -2.26
C ILE A 424 -9.01 7.38 -2.55
N GLU A 425 -8.81 7.94 -3.74
CA GLU A 425 -7.62 8.73 -4.10
C GLU A 425 -7.36 9.84 -3.07
N THR A 426 -8.44 10.45 -2.57
CA THR A 426 -8.35 11.48 -1.52
C THR A 426 -7.77 10.90 -0.24
N TYR A 427 -8.28 9.76 0.23
CA TYR A 427 -7.87 9.12 1.49
C TYR A 427 -6.47 8.50 1.41
N ALA A 428 -6.21 7.71 0.37
CA ALA A 428 -5.00 6.90 0.25
C ALA A 428 -3.77 7.68 -0.22
N ASN A 429 -3.96 8.77 -0.98
CA ASN A 429 -2.88 9.51 -1.61
C ASN A 429 -2.82 10.97 -1.17
N SER A 430 -3.72 11.82 -1.65
CA SER A 430 -3.53 13.28 -1.58
C SER A 430 -3.74 13.86 -0.17
N ARG A 431 -4.86 13.59 0.51
CA ARG A 431 -5.11 14.21 1.84
C ARG A 431 -4.16 13.72 2.91
N ARG A 432 -3.90 12.42 2.95
CA ARG A 432 -2.98 11.85 3.93
C ARG A 432 -1.58 12.45 3.74
N LEU A 433 -1.14 12.71 2.51
CA LEU A 433 0.14 13.35 2.23
C LEU A 433 0.16 14.83 2.65
N GLU A 434 -0.91 15.59 2.38
CA GLU A 434 -1.05 16.97 2.88
C GLU A 434 -1.04 17.04 4.43
N LYS A 435 -1.54 16.00 5.10
CA LYS A 435 -1.49 15.85 6.56
C LYS A 435 -0.18 15.23 7.08
N SER A 436 0.77 14.92 6.20
CA SER A 436 1.99 14.19 6.53
C SER A 436 1.71 12.88 7.28
N LEU A 437 0.70 12.11 6.86
CA LEU A 437 0.40 10.79 7.40
C LEU A 437 1.11 9.71 6.58
N ARG A 438 1.67 8.72 7.27
CA ARG A 438 2.51 7.68 6.69
C ARG A 438 1.67 6.49 6.29
N LEU A 439 2.06 5.85 5.19
CA LEU A 439 1.45 4.64 4.70
C LEU A 439 2.39 3.44 4.91
N GLN A 440 1.87 2.37 5.52
CA GLN A 440 2.60 1.10 5.65
C GLN A 440 3.03 0.56 4.29
N ASN A 441 4.20 -0.11 4.22
CA ASN A 441 4.86 -0.64 3.01
C ASN A 441 5.40 0.43 2.03
N ALA A 442 4.84 1.65 2.02
CA ALA A 442 5.36 2.78 1.26
C ALA A 442 6.35 3.61 2.10
N ASP A 443 5.83 4.31 3.10
CA ASP A 443 6.60 5.21 3.98
C ASP A 443 7.16 4.48 5.20
N LEU A 444 6.53 3.37 5.61
CA LEU A 444 6.96 2.55 6.75
C LEU A 444 7.41 1.18 6.26
N ARG A 445 8.65 0.85 6.57
CA ARG A 445 9.30 -0.44 6.26
C ARG A 445 10.17 -0.85 7.44
N THR A 446 10.48 -2.13 7.57
CA THR A 446 11.30 -2.66 8.66
C THR A 446 12.74 -2.13 8.65
N GLU A 447 13.20 -1.57 7.52
CA GLU A 447 14.48 -0.88 7.39
C GLU A 447 14.56 0.44 8.19
N TYR A 448 13.41 1.02 8.56
CA TYR A 448 13.31 2.27 9.29
C TYR A 448 12.64 2.07 10.65
N ASN A 449 13.05 2.88 11.62
CA ASN A 449 12.44 2.88 12.95
C ASN A 449 11.42 4.02 13.16
N LEU A 450 10.67 3.97 14.25
CA LEU A 450 9.64 4.97 14.57
C LEU A 450 10.20 6.39 14.76
N ILE A 451 11.47 6.54 15.17
CA ILE A 451 12.09 7.85 15.36
C ILE A 451 12.39 8.47 13.99
N GLU A 452 12.99 7.69 13.09
CA GLU A 452 13.24 8.08 11.69
C GLU A 452 11.92 8.44 10.98
N ALA A 453 10.86 7.67 11.22
CA ALA A 453 9.55 7.93 10.63
C ALA A 453 8.82 9.15 11.22
N GLY A 454 9.31 9.78 12.30
CA GLY A 454 8.64 10.88 12.99
C GLY A 454 7.46 10.45 13.87
N LEU A 455 7.37 9.16 14.21
CA LEU A 455 6.27 8.51 14.95
C LEU A 455 6.67 8.18 16.40
N THR A 456 7.68 8.89 16.91
CA THR A 456 8.19 8.72 18.28
C THR A 456 7.10 8.99 19.31
N ARG A 457 6.83 8.01 20.19
CA ARG A 457 5.86 8.22 21.27
C ARG A 457 6.39 9.22 22.31
N PRO A 458 5.54 10.08 22.90
CA PRO A 458 5.98 10.96 23.98
C PRO A 458 6.40 10.18 25.23
N LYS A 459 5.80 9.00 25.47
CA LYS A 459 6.11 8.12 26.59
C LYS A 459 6.26 6.68 26.11
N VAL A 460 7.19 5.96 26.72
CA VAL A 460 7.31 4.51 26.57
C VAL A 460 6.52 3.86 27.69
N LYS A 461 5.67 2.89 27.36
CA LYS A 461 4.89 2.20 28.38
C LYS A 461 5.80 1.33 29.28
N PRO A 462 5.46 1.16 30.58
CA PRO A 462 6.23 0.29 31.46
C PRO A 462 6.19 -1.18 31.02
N ALA A 463 5.03 -1.66 30.56
CA ALA A 463 4.83 -3.01 30.04
C ALA A 463 5.82 -3.32 28.91
N ASP A 464 6.29 -4.56 28.84
CA ASP A 464 7.16 -5.00 27.76
C ASP A 464 6.40 -5.09 26.43
N PHE A 465 7.12 -4.97 25.32
CA PHE A 465 6.58 -5.17 23.98
C PHE A 465 7.67 -5.67 23.03
N HIS A 466 7.26 -6.33 21.95
CA HIS A 466 8.18 -6.88 20.96
C HIS A 466 9.08 -5.77 20.36
N GLY A 467 10.40 -5.97 20.40
CA GLY A 467 11.38 -4.97 19.92
C GLY A 467 11.65 -3.80 20.87
N LYS A 468 11.13 -3.81 22.11
CA LYS A 468 11.30 -2.68 23.06
C LYS A 468 12.74 -2.27 23.32
N SER A 469 13.66 -3.23 23.47
CA SER A 469 15.08 -2.92 23.72
C SER A 469 15.68 -2.10 22.59
N ALA A 470 15.51 -2.57 21.35
CA ALA A 470 16.01 -1.88 20.16
C ALA A 470 15.35 -0.50 19.98
N TYR A 471 14.04 -0.39 20.22
CA TYR A 471 13.35 0.90 20.19
C TYR A 471 13.90 1.89 21.24
N LEU A 472 14.23 1.42 22.46
CA LEU A 472 14.83 2.26 23.50
C LEU A 472 16.25 2.71 23.10
N GLU A 473 17.06 1.81 22.54
CA GLU A 473 18.38 2.14 22.02
C GLU A 473 18.29 3.22 20.94
N GLN A 474 17.41 3.04 19.95
CA GLN A 474 17.17 4.01 18.88
C GLN A 474 16.71 5.36 19.43
N ARG A 475 15.75 5.36 20.36
CA ARG A 475 15.24 6.57 21.02
C ARG A 475 16.34 7.35 21.76
N ASN A 476 17.31 6.65 22.33
CA ASN A 476 18.40 7.27 23.11
C ASN A 476 19.56 7.76 22.24
N GLN A 477 19.54 7.54 20.92
CA GLN A 477 20.56 8.09 20.02
C GLN A 477 20.42 9.62 19.94
N ALA A 478 21.55 10.32 19.89
CA ALA A 478 21.58 11.77 19.78
C ALA A 478 21.02 12.27 18.44
N SER A 479 21.21 11.49 17.38
CA SER A 479 20.65 11.72 16.05
C SER A 479 20.37 10.38 15.39
N GLN A 480 19.32 10.32 14.58
CA GLN A 480 19.07 9.17 13.71
C GLN A 480 19.89 9.28 12.42
N PRO A 481 20.11 8.18 11.68
CA PRO A 481 20.72 8.23 10.36
C PRO A 481 19.93 9.06 9.35
N ALA A 482 18.60 8.97 9.40
CA ALA A 482 17.70 9.68 8.51
C ALA A 482 16.39 10.08 9.20
N TYR A 483 15.67 11.03 8.64
CA TYR A 483 14.30 11.36 9.04
C TYR A 483 13.39 11.43 7.81
N LEU A 484 12.16 10.95 7.97
CA LEU A 484 11.13 11.08 6.95
C LEU A 484 10.64 12.52 6.90
N CYS A 485 10.86 13.18 5.77
CA CYS A 485 10.53 14.56 5.51
C CYS A 485 9.40 14.66 4.48
N THR A 486 8.55 15.68 4.60
CA THR A 486 7.61 16.05 3.55
C THR A 486 8.27 17.11 2.67
N LEU A 487 8.36 16.84 1.37
CA LEU A 487 8.91 17.75 0.37
C LEU A 487 7.78 18.28 -0.51
N GLY A 488 7.93 19.52 -1.00
CA GLY A 488 7.06 20.12 -2.00
C GLY A 488 7.86 20.50 -3.24
N MET A 489 7.32 20.24 -4.44
CA MET A 489 7.93 20.76 -5.67
C MET A 489 7.87 22.29 -5.67
N VAL A 490 9.02 22.92 -5.92
CA VAL A 490 9.14 24.38 -6.05
C VAL A 490 8.68 24.82 -7.44
N ASP A 491 9.08 24.07 -8.47
CA ASP A 491 8.61 24.17 -9.83
C ASP A 491 8.33 22.75 -10.35
N ASN A 492 7.25 22.60 -11.11
CA ASN A 492 6.85 21.33 -11.69
C ASN A 492 6.86 21.34 -13.22
N ARG A 493 7.43 22.34 -13.89
CA ARG A 493 7.50 22.36 -15.36
C ARG A 493 8.73 21.63 -15.88
N ASP A 494 8.53 20.81 -16.90
CA ASP A 494 9.63 20.20 -17.65
C ASP A 494 10.32 21.22 -18.57
N GLN A 495 11.40 20.81 -19.24
CA GLN A 495 12.14 21.65 -20.18
C GLN A 495 11.31 22.20 -21.36
N ARG A 496 10.13 21.64 -21.63
CA ARG A 496 9.18 22.09 -22.66
C ARG A 496 8.11 23.02 -22.10
N GLY A 497 8.14 23.27 -20.79
CA GLY A 497 7.17 24.08 -20.07
C GLY A 497 5.89 23.32 -19.71
N VAL A 498 5.82 22.00 -19.88
CA VAL A 498 4.64 21.20 -19.52
C VAL A 498 4.67 20.92 -18.01
N ALA A 499 3.57 21.20 -17.33
CA ALA A 499 3.45 20.89 -15.90
C ALA A 499 3.41 19.37 -15.68
N ARG A 500 4.26 18.89 -14.77
CA ARG A 500 4.45 17.49 -14.43
C ARG A 500 3.85 17.17 -13.07
N TYR A 501 3.40 15.92 -12.94
CA TYR A 501 2.83 15.35 -11.71
C TYR A 501 3.52 14.00 -11.46
N PRO A 502 4.74 14.03 -10.92
CA PRO A 502 5.56 12.83 -10.78
C PRO A 502 4.89 11.76 -9.90
N LEU A 503 5.29 10.51 -10.13
CA LEU A 503 4.86 9.35 -9.37
C LEU A 503 6.03 8.37 -9.19
N GLY A 504 5.86 7.39 -8.31
CA GLY A 504 6.83 6.32 -8.08
C GLY A 504 7.95 6.68 -7.10
N HIS A 505 9.02 5.90 -7.16
CA HIS A 505 10.21 6.05 -6.32
C HIS A 505 11.30 6.81 -7.08
N LEU A 506 11.45 8.09 -6.79
CA LEU A 506 12.37 9.00 -7.47
C LEU A 506 13.55 9.30 -6.57
N PRO A 507 14.80 9.24 -7.07
CA PRO A 507 15.96 9.57 -6.26
C PRO A 507 15.90 11.03 -5.82
N VAL A 508 16.24 11.28 -4.55
CA VAL A 508 16.44 12.65 -4.04
C VAL A 508 17.93 12.97 -4.10
N VAL A 509 18.28 14.03 -4.82
CA VAL A 509 19.66 14.39 -5.15
C VAL A 509 20.06 15.72 -4.52
N ASP A 510 21.35 15.84 -4.20
CA ASP A 510 21.95 17.12 -3.81
C ASP A 510 22.18 17.99 -5.06
N PRO A 511 21.57 19.18 -5.15
CA PRO A 511 21.70 20.04 -6.33
C PRO A 511 23.13 20.57 -6.53
N GLY A 512 23.98 20.55 -5.49
CA GLY A 512 25.36 21.02 -5.56
C GLY A 512 26.31 20.07 -6.28
N ASN A 513 26.02 18.76 -6.30
CA ASN A 513 26.89 17.75 -6.91
C ASN A 513 26.17 16.75 -7.82
N GLY A 514 24.83 16.70 -7.82
CA GLY A 514 24.02 15.79 -8.64
C GLY A 514 23.95 14.35 -8.12
N GLU A 515 24.48 14.06 -6.93
CA GLU A 515 24.49 12.72 -6.35
C GLU A 515 23.25 12.45 -5.51
N VAL A 516 22.80 11.20 -5.52
CA VAL A 516 21.72 10.73 -4.63
C VAL A 516 22.17 10.83 -3.19
N LEU A 517 21.34 11.38 -2.32
CA LEU A 517 21.62 11.48 -0.89
C LEU A 517 21.70 10.08 -0.27
N VAL A 518 22.76 9.83 0.52
CA VAL A 518 22.98 8.56 1.21
C VAL A 518 23.15 8.81 2.70
N ASP A 519 22.42 8.07 3.53
CA ASP A 519 22.53 8.21 4.98
C ASP A 519 23.71 7.44 5.58
N ALA A 520 23.92 7.56 6.89
CA ALA A 520 25.03 6.93 7.60
C ALA A 520 24.96 5.38 7.62
N LYS A 521 23.83 4.77 7.23
CA LYS A 521 23.67 3.32 7.06
C LYS A 521 23.86 2.87 5.62
N GLY A 522 24.12 3.80 4.68
CA GLY A 522 24.26 3.49 3.26
C GLY A 522 22.93 3.43 2.50
N ARG A 523 21.80 3.82 3.12
CA ARG A 523 20.49 3.83 2.44
C ARG A 523 20.40 5.07 1.55
N ARG A 524 19.97 4.87 0.31
CA ARG A 524 19.75 5.94 -0.67
C ARG A 524 18.41 6.61 -0.43
N SER A 525 18.36 7.93 -0.57
CA SER A 525 17.14 8.72 -0.44
C SER A 525 16.33 8.66 -1.72
N PHE A 526 15.06 8.30 -1.60
CA PHE A 526 14.10 8.32 -2.70
C PHE A 526 12.73 8.70 -2.15
N THR A 527 11.84 9.15 -3.03
CA THR A 527 10.45 9.44 -2.66
C THR A 527 9.71 8.15 -2.32
N THR A 528 9.13 8.07 -1.13
CA THR A 528 8.32 6.91 -0.69
C THR A 528 6.86 7.06 -1.12
N SER A 529 6.35 8.29 -1.11
CA SER A 529 5.00 8.66 -1.50
C SER A 529 5.02 9.95 -2.30
N ILE A 530 4.19 10.07 -3.34
CA ILE A 530 4.04 11.30 -4.14
C ILE A 530 2.57 11.49 -4.51
N ALA A 531 2.04 12.70 -4.35
CA ALA A 531 0.74 13.09 -4.87
C ALA A 531 0.63 14.61 -5.05
N TYR A 532 -0.26 15.04 -5.94
CA TYR A 532 -0.69 16.43 -5.98
C TYR A 532 -1.65 16.69 -4.82
N GLY A 533 -1.36 17.70 -4.00
CA GLY A 533 -2.27 18.17 -2.96
C GLY A 533 -3.11 19.33 -3.47
N PRO A 534 -4.38 19.14 -3.87
CA PRO A 534 -5.22 20.22 -4.40
C PRO A 534 -5.58 21.28 -3.37
N THR A 535 -5.53 20.96 -2.08
CA THR A 535 -5.77 21.96 -1.04
C THR A 535 -4.58 22.90 -0.90
N VAL A 536 -3.35 22.37 -0.99
CA VAL A 536 -2.11 23.15 -0.90
C VAL A 536 -1.60 23.68 -2.26
N GLY A 537 -2.16 23.19 -3.38
CA GLY A 537 -1.90 23.66 -4.73
C GLY A 537 -0.59 23.20 -5.37
N ARG A 538 0.05 22.13 -4.88
CA ARG A 538 1.37 21.67 -5.35
C ARG A 538 1.58 20.17 -5.16
N ASN A 539 2.55 19.63 -5.91
CA ASN A 539 3.01 18.25 -5.72
C ASN A 539 3.76 18.13 -4.40
N LEU A 540 3.32 17.21 -3.56
CA LEU A 540 3.97 16.82 -2.32
C LEU A 540 4.57 15.43 -2.49
N MET A 541 5.57 15.15 -1.67
CA MET A 541 6.18 13.83 -1.55
C MET A 541 6.76 13.62 -0.16
N MET A 542 6.99 12.36 0.21
CA MET A 542 7.76 12.00 1.39
C MET A 542 9.07 11.35 0.97
N ALA A 543 10.14 11.60 1.72
CA ALA A 543 11.42 10.92 1.53
C ALA A 543 12.19 10.86 2.85
N TYR A 544 12.86 9.75 3.10
CA TYR A 544 13.89 9.69 4.14
C TYR A 544 15.11 10.46 3.66
N LEU A 545 15.50 11.50 4.39
CA LEU A 545 16.70 12.28 4.13
C LEU A 545 17.74 12.03 5.22
N PRO A 546 19.05 12.04 4.91
CA PRO A 546 20.08 12.02 5.95
C PRO A 546 19.88 13.18 6.93
N ALA A 547 20.21 12.97 8.20
CA ALA A 547 19.94 13.96 9.26
C ALA A 547 20.45 15.38 8.93
N ASP A 548 21.63 15.51 8.32
CA ASP A 548 22.24 16.80 7.98
C ASP A 548 21.52 17.55 6.83
N TYR A 549 20.58 16.88 6.15
CA TYR A 549 19.70 17.44 5.13
C TYR A 549 18.27 17.68 5.63
N CYS A 550 17.97 17.33 6.89
CA CYS A 550 16.64 17.48 7.47
C CYS A 550 16.43 18.88 8.04
N GLU A 551 16.22 19.86 7.16
CA GLU A 551 16.00 21.25 7.54
C GLU A 551 14.87 21.86 6.72
N ALA A 552 13.81 22.33 7.38
CA ALA A 552 12.71 23.01 6.69
C ALA A 552 13.22 24.23 5.92
N GLY A 553 12.79 24.36 4.66
CA GLY A 553 13.25 25.38 3.74
C GLY A 553 14.45 24.97 2.88
N ARG A 554 15.14 23.86 3.19
CA ARG A 554 16.24 23.35 2.36
C ARG A 554 15.76 22.97 0.97
N GLU A 555 16.49 23.41 -0.03
CA GLU A 555 16.27 23.02 -1.43
C GLU A 555 17.08 21.79 -1.80
N LEU A 556 16.42 20.89 -2.53
CA LEU A 556 16.95 19.63 -3.06
C LEU A 556 16.42 19.48 -4.50
N ALA A 557 16.75 18.37 -5.15
CA ALA A 557 16.08 18.00 -6.39
C ALA A 557 15.64 16.53 -6.38
N ILE A 558 14.68 16.22 -7.25
CA ILE A 558 14.32 14.85 -7.63
C ILE A 558 14.60 14.65 -9.12
N GLU A 559 14.86 13.42 -9.54
CA GLU A 559 14.96 13.08 -10.96
C GLU A 559 13.71 12.34 -11.44
N TYR A 560 13.10 12.84 -12.52
CA TYR A 560 11.92 12.24 -13.13
C TYR A 560 12.05 12.27 -14.65
N PHE A 561 12.04 11.09 -15.29
CA PHE A 561 12.29 10.93 -16.72
C PHE A 561 13.58 11.62 -17.22
N ASN A 562 14.69 11.46 -16.46
CA ASN A 562 15.99 12.09 -16.72
C ASN A 562 15.98 13.63 -16.70
N GLU A 563 14.98 14.25 -16.08
CA GLU A 563 14.94 15.68 -15.82
C GLU A 563 14.95 15.94 -14.31
N SER A 564 15.65 17.00 -13.90
CA SER A 564 15.79 17.40 -12.51
C SER A 564 14.71 18.42 -12.15
N TYR A 565 13.99 18.18 -11.05
CA TYR A 565 12.94 19.09 -10.55
C TYR A 565 13.30 19.58 -9.15
N PRO A 566 13.28 20.91 -8.91
CA PRO A 566 13.59 21.46 -7.60
C PRO A 566 12.47 21.15 -6.61
N VAL A 567 12.85 20.63 -5.44
CA VAL A 567 11.96 20.38 -4.32
C VAL A 567 12.48 21.07 -3.08
N ARG A 568 11.59 21.35 -2.13
CA ARG A 568 11.93 21.96 -0.85
C ARG A 568 11.43 21.11 0.29
N VAL A 569 12.24 20.97 1.34
CA VAL A 569 11.80 20.36 2.60
C VAL A 569 10.76 21.27 3.23
N GLU A 570 9.50 20.85 3.21
CA GLU A 570 8.39 21.62 3.80
C GLU A 570 8.26 21.30 5.29
N SER A 571 8.49 20.05 5.68
CA SER A 571 8.55 19.66 7.09
C SER A 571 9.44 18.45 7.35
N VAL A 572 9.98 18.37 8.56
CA VAL A 572 10.75 17.23 9.07
C VAL A 572 9.86 16.46 10.04
N GLY A 573 9.74 15.14 9.87
CA GLY A 573 8.89 14.32 10.71
C GLY A 573 7.40 14.48 10.41
N TYR A 574 6.56 14.39 11.45
CA TYR A 574 5.10 14.24 11.34
C TYR A 574 4.34 15.57 11.42
N GLN A 575 4.87 16.62 10.80
CA GLN A 575 4.20 17.93 10.79
C GLN A 575 3.37 18.09 9.50
N PRO A 576 2.04 18.28 9.61
CA PRO A 576 1.15 18.51 8.46
C PRO A 576 1.49 19.78 7.68
N ILE A 577 1.29 19.75 6.36
CA ILE A 577 1.34 20.94 5.51
C ILE A 577 -0.02 21.64 5.51
N TYR A 578 -1.09 20.86 5.53
CA TYR A 578 -2.45 21.33 5.73
C TYR A 578 -2.87 21.21 7.19
N ASP A 579 -3.49 22.28 7.72
CA ASP A 579 -3.87 22.37 9.13
C ASP A 579 -2.68 21.98 10.05
N PRO A 580 -1.61 22.82 10.06
CA PRO A 580 -0.34 22.49 10.74
C PRO A 580 -0.49 22.24 12.24
N ASP A 581 -1.46 22.87 12.88
CA ASP A 581 -1.77 22.72 14.31
C ASP A 581 -2.66 21.48 14.59
N ASN A 582 -3.12 20.80 13.54
CA ASN A 582 -3.94 19.59 13.58
C ASN A 582 -5.24 19.76 14.40
N GLU A 583 -5.88 20.92 14.28
CA GLU A 583 -7.07 21.29 15.04
C GLU A 583 -8.35 20.75 14.40
N ARG A 584 -8.41 20.70 13.06
CA ARG A 584 -9.64 20.34 12.33
C ARG A 584 -10.21 18.97 12.71
N PRO A 585 -9.42 17.87 12.82
CA PRO A 585 -9.94 16.57 13.24
C PRO A 585 -10.59 16.57 14.62
N ARG A 586 -10.25 17.55 15.48
CA ARG A 586 -10.68 17.65 16.87
C ARG A 586 -11.81 18.66 17.09
N SER A 587 -12.15 19.45 16.05
CA SER A 587 -13.19 20.50 16.10
C SER A 587 -14.62 19.96 16.17
#